data_AF-A0A382WJ97-F1
#
_entry.id   AF-A0A382WJ97-F1
#
_cell.length_a   1.000
_cell.length_b   1.000
_cell.length_c   1.000
_cell.angle_alpha   90.00
_cell.angle_beta   90.00
_cell.angle_gamma   90.00
#
_symmetry.space_group_name_H-M   'P 1'
#
loop_
_entity.id
_entity.type
_entity.pdbx_description
1 polymer ?
#
loop_
_entity_poly.entity_id
_entity_poly.type
_entity_poly.pdbx_seq_one_letter_code
_entity_poly.pdbx_strand_id
1 'polypeptide(L)'
;MQRLAIPTLCIILGCSSGQEAEQPIPQPVPAESAQTVETPYGDLGQVQGYLNSINPFIQEVGKIHLEVNKAVGTSGQATTANLALAMGKELPRLKAAIGQFETIKPPLLLAPLHTDIKKLMVLRLKSYEATINNW
;
A
#
# COMPACT_ATOMS: atom_id res chain seq x y z
N MET A 1 -44.29 55.27 16.72
CA MET A 1 -43.17 54.44 16.25
C MET A 1 -42.52 55.20 15.08
N GLN A 2 -41.56 56.04 15.44
CA GLN A 2 -40.11 55.85 15.25
C GLN A 2 -39.67 56.10 13.81
N ARG A 3 -39.06 57.28 13.64
CA ARG A 3 -38.56 57.88 12.41
C ARG A 3 -37.05 57.67 12.31
N LEU A 4 -36.66 57.38 11.06
CA LEU A 4 -35.50 57.87 10.32
C LEU A 4 -34.08 57.67 10.91
N ALA A 5 -33.35 56.80 10.21
CA ALA A 5 -32.10 57.07 9.48
C ALA A 5 -31.10 58.13 9.99
N ILE A 6 -29.89 57.61 10.30
CA ILE A 6 -28.50 58.06 10.02
C ILE A 6 -28.17 59.52 10.41
N PRO A 7 -27.09 59.78 11.19
CA PRO A 7 -25.86 60.20 10.50
C PRO A 7 -24.50 59.96 11.22
N THR A 8 -23.46 60.18 10.41
CA THR A 8 -22.18 60.83 10.78
C THR A 8 -21.02 59.99 11.29
N LEU A 9 -20.19 59.66 10.31
CA LEU A 9 -18.73 59.54 10.31
C LEU A 9 -18.02 60.61 11.18
N CYS A 10 -17.20 60.18 12.13
CA CYS A 10 -16.16 61.02 12.77
C CYS A 10 -14.78 60.45 12.43
N ILE A 11 -14.09 61.13 11.50
CA ILE A 11 -12.67 60.97 11.21
C ILE A 11 -11.91 61.71 12.32
N ILE A 12 -11.08 61.00 13.08
CA ILE A 12 -10.07 61.62 13.94
C ILE A 12 -8.72 61.49 13.22
N LEU A 13 -8.30 62.60 12.60
CA LEU A 13 -6.94 62.83 12.13
C LEU A 13 -6.08 63.13 13.36
N GLY A 14 -5.38 62.12 13.87
CA GLY A 14 -4.25 62.29 14.77
C GLY A 14 -2.96 62.38 13.95
N CYS A 15 -2.42 63.58 13.80
CA CYS A 15 -1.02 63.78 13.42
C CYS A 15 -0.14 63.26 14.56
N SER A 16 0.45 62.08 14.39
CA SER A 16 1.60 61.66 15.20
C SER A 16 2.78 61.47 14.28
N SER A 17 3.79 62.29 14.56
CA SER A 17 5.16 62.30 14.07
C SER A 17 5.71 60.92 13.74
N GLY A 18 6.32 60.82 12.56
CA GLY A 18 6.98 59.63 12.07
C GLY A 18 8.01 59.07 13.05
N GLN A 19 7.82 57.81 13.39
CA GLN A 19 8.90 56.87 13.61
C GLN A 19 8.71 55.79 12.55
N GLU A 20 9.65 55.72 11.60
CA GLU A 20 9.89 54.49 10.85
C GLU A 20 10.30 53.45 11.90
N ALA A 21 9.33 52.69 12.41
CA ALA A 21 9.62 51.42 13.02
C ALA A 21 10.07 50.51 11.89
N GLU A 22 11.36 50.23 11.81
CA GLU A 22 11.91 49.14 11.01
C GLU A 22 11.08 47.90 11.32
N GLN A 23 10.24 47.49 10.35
CA GLN A 23 9.54 46.23 10.43
C GLN A 23 10.63 45.15 10.48
N PRO A 24 10.65 44.27 11.50
CA PRO A 24 11.58 43.16 11.52
C PRO A 24 11.36 42.34 10.25
N ILE A 25 12.40 42.22 9.43
CA ILE A 25 12.39 41.35 8.25
C ILE A 25 11.93 39.96 8.73
N PRO A 26 10.87 39.37 8.16
CA PRO A 26 10.44 38.03 8.53
C PRO A 26 11.63 37.10 8.37
N GLN A 27 12.12 36.54 9.47
CA GLN A 27 13.15 35.51 9.41
C GLN A 27 12.57 34.33 8.63
N PRO A 28 13.33 33.68 7.73
CA PRO A 28 12.88 32.48 7.07
C PRO A 28 12.55 31.47 8.17
N VAL A 29 11.27 31.09 8.26
CA VAL A 29 10.85 29.97 9.10
C VAL A 29 11.70 28.78 8.63
N PRO A 30 12.48 28.11 9.51
CA PRO A 30 13.19 26.90 9.12
C PRO A 30 12.18 25.99 8.46
N ALA A 31 12.43 25.60 7.20
CA ALA A 31 11.61 24.61 6.53
C ALA A 31 11.53 23.42 7.48
N GLU A 32 10.31 23.11 7.94
CA GLU A 32 10.03 21.95 8.77
C GLU A 32 10.66 20.76 8.08
N SER A 33 11.80 20.28 8.60
CA SER A 33 12.50 19.16 8.00
C SER A 33 11.49 18.04 7.99
N ALA A 34 11.08 17.56 6.81
CA ALA A 34 10.18 16.43 6.69
C ALA A 34 10.74 15.30 7.57
N GLN A 35 10.15 15.11 8.75
CA GLN A 35 10.65 14.13 9.70
C GLN A 35 10.39 12.78 9.05
N THR A 36 11.46 12.11 8.62
CA THR A 36 11.39 10.76 8.09
C THR A 36 10.84 9.87 9.19
N VAL A 37 9.60 9.39 9.00
CA VAL A 37 8.95 8.48 9.94
C VAL A 37 9.61 7.13 9.79
N GLU A 38 10.42 6.75 10.78
CA GLU A 38 11.11 5.46 10.82
C GLU A 38 10.21 4.38 11.41
N THR A 39 10.33 3.17 10.88
CA THR A 39 9.71 1.95 11.41
C THR A 39 10.81 0.95 11.80
N PRO A 40 10.50 -0.13 12.55
CA PRO A 40 11.45 -1.22 12.77
C PRO A 40 11.93 -1.91 11.48
N TYR A 41 11.27 -1.65 10.36
CA TYR A 41 11.56 -2.22 9.05
C TYR A 41 12.17 -1.18 8.07
N GLY A 42 12.54 0.01 8.58
CA GLY A 42 13.12 1.12 7.82
C GLY A 42 12.14 2.27 7.62
N ASP A 43 12.50 3.19 6.71
CA ASP A 43 11.71 4.37 6.36
C ASP A 43 10.28 3.99 5.92
N LEU A 44 9.28 4.71 6.42
CA LEU A 44 7.87 4.45 6.13
C LEU A 44 7.57 4.45 4.62
N GLY A 45 8.17 5.36 3.86
CA GLY A 45 8.02 5.43 2.41
C GLY A 45 8.58 4.20 1.71
N GLN A 46 9.76 3.73 2.13
CA GLN A 46 10.35 2.48 1.62
C GLN A 46 9.50 1.26 1.94
N VAL A 47 8.99 1.16 3.17
CA VAL A 47 8.10 0.06 3.58
C VAL A 47 6.83 0.08 2.74
N GLN A 48 6.18 1.23 2.60
CA GLN A 48 4.95 1.36 1.82
C GLN A 48 5.19 1.03 0.34
N GLY A 49 6.28 1.52 -0.24
CA GLY A 49 6.67 1.22 -1.62
C GLY A 49 6.87 -0.27 -1.85
N TYR A 50 7.57 -0.94 -0.92
CA TYR A 50 7.75 -2.38 -0.97
C TYR A 50 6.42 -3.14 -0.86
N LEU A 51 5.57 -2.81 0.12
CA LEU A 51 4.27 -3.46 0.29
C LEU A 51 3.39 -3.31 -0.95
N ASN A 52 3.35 -2.10 -1.54
CA ASN A 52 2.64 -1.85 -2.79
C ASN A 52 3.15 -2.73 -3.94
N SER A 53 4.46 -3.02 -3.99
CA SER A 53 5.04 -3.88 -5.01
C SER A 53 4.68 -5.36 -4.84
N ILE A 54 4.57 -5.86 -3.60
CA ILE A 54 4.30 -7.28 -3.34
C ILE A 54 2.81 -7.64 -3.24
N ASN A 55 1.96 -6.69 -2.85
CA ASN A 55 0.53 -6.93 -2.62
C ASN A 55 -0.21 -7.55 -3.81
N PRO A 56 0.04 -7.15 -5.08
CA PRO A 56 -0.58 -7.80 -6.23
C PRO A 56 -0.33 -9.31 -6.29
N PHE A 57 0.86 -9.76 -5.92
CA PHE A 57 1.24 -11.19 -5.92
C PHE A 57 0.56 -11.95 -4.79
N ILE A 58 0.44 -11.34 -3.61
CA ILE A 58 -0.32 -11.92 -2.49
C ILE A 58 -1.78 -12.13 -2.88
N GLN A 59 -2.39 -11.11 -3.50
CA GLN A 59 -3.76 -11.19 -3.99
C GLN A 59 -3.92 -12.25 -5.10
N GLU A 60 -2.95 -12.33 -6.01
CA GLU A 60 -2.96 -13.30 -7.11
C GLU A 60 -2.93 -14.74 -6.61
N VAL A 61 -2.05 -15.04 -5.65
CA VAL A 61 -1.99 -16.35 -5.00
C VAL A 61 -3.32 -16.68 -4.30
N GLY A 62 -3.92 -15.69 -3.65
CA GLY A 62 -5.25 -15.83 -3.04
C GLY A 62 -6.35 -16.16 -4.06
N LYS A 63 -6.35 -15.48 -5.22
CA LYS A 63 -7.29 -15.76 -6.33
C LYS A 63 -7.10 -17.16 -6.87
N ILE A 64 -5.86 -17.56 -7.15
CA ILE A 64 -5.52 -18.92 -7.59
C ILE A 64 -6.04 -19.96 -6.59
N HIS A 65 -5.82 -19.73 -5.30
CA HIS A 65 -6.32 -20.62 -4.25
C HIS A 65 -7.84 -20.80 -4.29
N LEU A 66 -8.56 -19.69 -4.44
CA LEU A 66 -10.02 -19.71 -4.54
C LEU A 66 -10.49 -20.46 -5.78
N GLU A 67 -9.88 -20.25 -6.95
CA GLU A 67 -10.25 -20.94 -8.19
C GLU A 67 -10.00 -22.46 -8.10
N VAL A 68 -8.88 -22.87 -7.51
CA VAL A 68 -8.61 -24.30 -7.25
C VAL A 68 -9.65 -24.88 -6.29
N ASN A 69 -9.99 -24.17 -5.20
CA ASN A 69 -10.98 -24.66 -4.24
C ASN A 69 -12.39 -24.76 -4.83
N LYS A 70 -12.77 -23.87 -5.75
CA LYS A 70 -14.07 -23.97 -6.46
C LYS A 70 -14.20 -25.27 -7.22
N ALA A 71 -13.10 -25.81 -7.75
CA ALA A 71 -13.10 -27.10 -8.44
C ALA A 71 -13.38 -28.30 -7.53
N VAL A 72 -13.19 -28.14 -6.21
CA VAL A 72 -13.51 -29.14 -5.18
C VAL A 72 -15.02 -29.18 -4.85
N GLY A 73 -15.79 -28.20 -5.32
CA GLY A 73 -17.25 -28.15 -5.14
C GLY A 73 -17.70 -27.96 -3.68
N THR A 74 -19.00 -27.77 -3.48
CA THR A 74 -19.61 -27.61 -2.14
C THR A 74 -19.72 -28.93 -1.36
N SER A 75 -19.60 -30.07 -2.04
CA SER A 75 -19.56 -31.40 -1.44
C SER A 75 -18.20 -31.73 -0.80
N GLY A 76 -17.17 -30.90 -1.01
CA GLY A 76 -15.80 -31.19 -0.59
C GLY A 76 -15.12 -32.28 -1.45
N GLN A 77 -15.76 -32.73 -2.52
CA GLN A 77 -15.22 -33.72 -3.45
C GLN A 77 -15.05 -33.10 -4.84
N ALA A 78 -13.80 -32.90 -5.25
CA ALA A 78 -13.49 -32.64 -6.63
C ALA A 78 -13.64 -33.95 -7.42
N THR A 79 -14.31 -33.92 -8.57
CA THR A 79 -14.04 -34.97 -9.56
C THR A 79 -12.63 -34.76 -10.09
N THR A 80 -11.90 -35.85 -10.34
CA THR A 80 -10.52 -35.79 -10.85
C THR A 80 -10.42 -34.90 -12.09
N ALA A 81 -11.43 -34.93 -12.97
CA ALA A 81 -11.50 -34.10 -14.16
C ALA A 81 -11.59 -32.59 -13.87
N ASN A 82 -12.44 -32.17 -12.94
CA ASN A 82 -12.60 -30.75 -12.62
C ASN A 82 -11.35 -30.19 -11.94
N LEU A 83 -10.74 -30.97 -11.04
CA LEU A 83 -9.50 -30.58 -10.37
C LEU A 83 -8.35 -30.50 -11.37
N ALA A 84 -8.20 -31.49 -12.26
CA ALA A 84 -7.18 -31.49 -13.29
C ALA A 84 -7.29 -30.26 -14.22
N LEU A 85 -8.51 -29.88 -14.62
CA LEU A 85 -8.75 -28.69 -15.43
C LEU A 85 -8.36 -27.40 -14.69
N ALA A 86 -8.78 -27.24 -13.43
CA ALA A 86 -8.42 -26.08 -12.64
C ALA A 86 -6.90 -26.00 -12.40
N MET A 87 -6.28 -27.10 -12.02
CA MET A 87 -4.83 -27.17 -11.82
C MET A 87 -4.06 -26.87 -13.12
N GLY A 88 -4.49 -27.43 -14.25
CA GLY A 88 -3.85 -27.19 -15.55
C GLY A 88 -3.80 -25.70 -15.94
N LYS A 89 -4.79 -24.92 -15.52
CA LYS A 89 -4.84 -23.47 -15.71
C LYS A 89 -4.05 -22.70 -14.65
N GLU A 90 -4.23 -23.05 -13.37
CA GLU A 90 -3.76 -22.22 -12.27
C GLU A 90 -2.29 -22.50 -11.86
N LEU A 91 -1.74 -23.71 -12.09
CA LEU A 91 -0.32 -24.00 -11.80
C LEU A 91 0.65 -23.13 -12.63
N PRO A 92 0.51 -23.02 -13.96
CA PRO A 92 1.37 -22.14 -14.76
C PRO A 92 1.30 -20.68 -14.28
N ARG A 93 0.11 -20.24 -13.89
CA ARG A 93 -0.14 -18.89 -13.38
C ARG A 93 0.56 -18.66 -12.04
N LEU A 94 0.52 -19.64 -11.13
CA LEU A 94 1.28 -19.59 -9.87
C LEU A 94 2.79 -19.59 -10.11
N LYS A 95 3.30 -20.42 -11.03
CA LYS A 95 4.72 -20.43 -11.43
C LYS A 95 5.16 -19.06 -11.96
N ALA A 96 4.35 -18.44 -12.81
CA ALA A 96 4.62 -17.11 -13.33
C ALA A 96 4.61 -16.04 -12.23
N ALA A 97 3.63 -16.08 -11.32
CA ALA A 97 3.55 -15.15 -10.19
C ALA A 97 4.77 -15.28 -9.27
N ILE A 98 5.24 -16.51 -8.99
CA ILE A 98 6.49 -16.74 -8.24
C ILE A 98 7.68 -16.14 -8.98
N GLY A 99 7.84 -16.46 -10.28
CA GLY A 99 8.95 -15.95 -11.08
C GLY A 99 9.00 -14.42 -11.13
N GLN A 100 7.86 -13.75 -11.23
CA GLN A 100 7.77 -12.29 -11.20
C GLN A 100 8.04 -11.72 -9.81
N PHE A 101 7.50 -12.33 -8.76
CA PHE A 101 7.74 -11.93 -7.36
C PHE A 101 9.24 -11.94 -7.02
N GLU A 102 9.97 -12.95 -7.51
CA GLU A 102 11.42 -13.08 -7.31
C GLU A 102 12.25 -11.94 -7.89
N THR A 103 11.71 -11.19 -8.85
CA THR A 103 12.42 -10.05 -9.46
C THR A 103 12.37 -8.80 -8.59
N ILE A 104 11.48 -8.76 -7.59
CA ILE A 104 11.34 -7.63 -6.67
C ILE A 104 12.54 -7.61 -5.73
N LYS A 105 13.23 -6.47 -5.67
CA LYS A 105 14.32 -6.26 -4.72
C LYS A 105 13.75 -5.70 -3.42
N PRO A 106 13.73 -6.46 -2.32
CA PRO A 106 13.25 -5.94 -1.05
C PRO A 106 14.26 -4.96 -0.44
N PRO A 107 13.80 -3.95 0.33
CA PRO A 107 14.64 -3.23 1.27
C PRO A 107 15.36 -4.20 2.23
N LEU A 108 16.56 -3.82 2.70
CA LEU A 108 17.43 -4.72 3.47
C LEU A 108 16.73 -5.38 4.67
N LEU A 109 15.99 -4.59 5.46
CA LEU A 109 15.28 -5.05 6.66
C LEU A 109 14.03 -5.90 6.33
N LEU A 110 13.56 -5.86 5.08
CA LEU A 110 12.40 -6.64 4.60
C LEU A 110 12.81 -7.88 3.80
N ALA A 111 14.11 -8.09 3.56
CA ALA A 111 14.61 -9.26 2.84
C ALA A 111 14.22 -10.61 3.49
N PRO A 112 14.21 -10.76 4.82
CA PRO A 112 13.71 -11.99 5.46
C PRO A 112 12.22 -12.22 5.17
N LEU A 113 11.38 -11.20 5.32
CA LEU A 113 9.94 -11.28 5.02
C LEU A 113 9.70 -11.65 3.55
N HIS A 114 10.41 -11.00 2.62
CA HIS A 114 10.34 -11.30 1.19
C HIS A 114 10.63 -12.78 0.91
N THR A 115 11.71 -13.28 1.52
CA THR A 115 12.14 -14.67 1.39
C THR A 115 11.08 -15.63 1.91
N ASP A 116 10.45 -15.33 3.04
CA ASP A 116 9.43 -16.19 3.62
C ASP A 116 8.12 -16.18 2.82
N ILE A 117 7.71 -15.04 2.27
CA ILE A 117 6.57 -14.96 1.34
C ILE A 117 6.85 -15.84 0.12
N LYS A 118 8.04 -15.73 -0.50
CA LYS A 118 8.43 -16.60 -1.62
C LYS A 118 8.34 -18.08 -1.24
N LYS A 119 8.87 -18.48 -0.08
CA LYS A 119 8.79 -19.87 0.40
C LYS A 119 7.34 -20.33 0.50
N LEU A 120 6.44 -19.51 1.03
CA LEU A 120 5.02 -19.84 1.13
C LEU A 120 4.38 -20.05 -0.25
N MET A 121 4.69 -19.18 -1.23
CA MET A 121 4.21 -19.34 -2.61
C MET A 121 4.71 -20.65 -3.24
N VAL A 122 5.99 -20.98 -3.06
CA VAL A 122 6.60 -22.22 -3.55
C VAL A 122 6.00 -23.46 -2.85
N LEU A 123 5.76 -23.39 -1.55
CA LEU A 123 5.10 -24.48 -0.80
C LEU A 123 3.67 -24.70 -1.32
N ARG A 124 2.94 -23.63 -1.63
CA ARG A 124 1.61 -23.74 -2.25
C ARG A 124 1.70 -24.45 -3.60
N LEU A 125 2.65 -24.06 -4.45
CA LEU A 125 2.85 -24.72 -5.75
C LEU A 125 3.13 -26.22 -5.58
N LYS A 126 4.07 -26.58 -4.71
CA LYS A 126 4.41 -27.98 -4.42
C LYS A 126 3.21 -28.76 -3.89
N SER A 127 2.37 -28.14 -3.06
CA SER A 127 1.16 -28.79 -2.56
C SER A 127 0.20 -29.15 -3.69
N TYR A 128 0.05 -28.26 -4.68
CA TYR A 128 -0.80 -28.52 -5.85
C TYR A 128 -0.20 -29.58 -6.79
N GLU A 129 1.11 -29.54 -7.01
CA GLU A 129 1.81 -30.58 -7.79
C GLU A 129 1.68 -31.95 -7.12
N ALA A 130 1.80 -32.02 -5.78
CA ALA A 130 1.60 -33.26 -5.03
C ALA A 130 0.16 -33.77 -5.11
N THR A 131 -0.84 -32.88 -5.08
CA THR A 131 -2.24 -33.25 -5.32
C THR A 131 -2.42 -33.87 -6.72
N ILE A 132 -1.75 -33.38 -7.76
CA ILE A 132 -1.87 -33.99 -9.10
C ILE A 132 -1.16 -35.36 -9.15
N ASN A 133 0.01 -35.48 -8.54
CA ASN A 133 0.83 -36.70 -8.63
C ASN A 133 0.28 -37.89 -7.81
N ASN A 134 -0.49 -37.62 -6.75
CA ASN A 134 -1.06 -38.64 -5.87
C ASN A 134 -2.53 -38.98 -6.20
N TRP A 135 -3.05 -38.52 -7.33
CA TRP A 135 -4.45 -38.71 -7.76
C TRP A 135 -4.55 -39.49 -9.07
#